data_AF-A0A7V9V7H4-F1
#
_entry.id   AF-A0A7V9V7H4-F1
#
_cell.length_a   1.000
_cell.length_b   1.000
_cell.length_c   1.000
_cell.angle_alpha   90.00
_cell.angle_beta   90.00
_cell.angle_gamma   90.00
#
_symmetry.space_group_name_H-M   'P 1'
#
loop_
_entity.id
_entity.type
_entity.pdbx_description
1 polymer ?
#
loop_
_entity_poly.entity_id
_entity_poly.type
_entity_poly.pdbx_seq_one_letter_code
_entity_poly.pdbx_strand_id
1 'polypeptide(L)' 'MTTTAADAVRNAHAWFEVNSGWAPPDEDELAEWVADGVCRCPDECLVEPEGWCDHGLASWWLILEALEGG' A
#
# COMPACT_ATOMS: atom_id res chain seq x y z
N MET A 1 15.91 -7.50 10.89
CA MET A 1 15.88 -6.24 10.13
C MET A 1 14.46 -5.73 10.26
N THR A 2 14.27 -4.53 10.80
CA THR A 2 12.93 -3.96 11.00
C THR A 2 12.55 -3.27 9.70
N THR A 3 11.62 -3.84 8.94
CA THR A 3 11.03 -3.19 7.76
C THR A 3 10.30 -1.93 8.21
N THR A 4 10.57 -0.80 7.54
CA THR A 4 9.86 0.46 7.78
C THR A 4 8.78 0.69 6.73
N ALA A 5 7.86 1.63 6.96
CA ALA A 5 6.88 2.06 5.96
C ALA A 5 7.56 2.52 4.66
N ALA A 6 8.67 3.26 4.76
CA ALA A 6 9.44 3.71 3.60
C ALA A 6 10.06 2.54 2.81
N ASP A 7 10.56 1.50 3.49
CA ASP A 7 11.04 0.28 2.82
C ASP A 7 9.89 -0.45 2.11
N ALA A 8 8.72 -0.55 2.75
CA ALA A 8 7.55 -1.22 2.19
C ALA A 8 6.99 -0.48 0.96
N VAL A 9 6.97 0.85 0.98
CA VAL A 9 6.59 1.68 -0.18
C VAL A 9 7.57 1.46 -1.32
N ARG A 10 8.89 1.50 -1.03
CA ARG A 10 9.92 1.21 -2.04
C ARG A 10 9.77 -0.18 -2.67
N ASN A 11 9.46 -1.19 -1.85
CA ASN A 11 9.23 -2.54 -2.33
C ASN A 11 7.98 -2.63 -3.21
N ALA A 12 6.89 -1.92 -2.85
CA ALA A 12 5.71 -1.82 -3.70
C ALA A 12 6.03 -1.20 -5.06
N HIS A 13 6.81 -0.11 -5.09
CA HIS A 13 7.28 0.48 -6.36
C HIS A 13 8.07 -0.50 -7.22
N ALA A 14 9.01 -1.25 -6.63
CA ALA A 14 9.76 -2.28 -7.34
C ALA A 14 8.87 -3.44 -7.82
N TRP A 15 7.85 -3.81 -7.05
CA TRP A 15 6.88 -4.83 -7.43
C TRP A 15 6.06 -4.40 -8.66
N PHE A 16 5.65 -3.14 -8.75
CA PHE A 16 4.92 -2.61 -9.92
C PHE A 16 5.73 -2.63 -11.22
N GLU A 17 7.06 -2.58 -11.16
CA GLU A 17 7.92 -2.68 -12.35
C GLU A 17 7.89 -4.09 -12.98
N VAL A 18 7.62 -5.12 -12.17
CA VAL A 18 7.71 -6.54 -12.57
C VAL A 18 6.37 -7.25 -12.61
N ASN A 19 5.37 -6.78 -11.86
CA ASN A 19 4.06 -7.39 -11.74
C ASN A 19 2.97 -6.50 -12.37
N SER A 20 1.71 -6.95 -12.34
CA SER A 20 0.56 -6.19 -12.84
C SER A 20 0.69 -4.73 -12.39
N GLY A 21 0.77 -3.80 -13.35
CA GLY A 21 1.25 -2.43 -13.11
C GLY A 21 0.42 -1.63 -12.11
N TRP A 22 0.64 -0.31 -12.08
CA TRP A 22 -0.08 0.59 -11.19
C TRP A 22 -1.61 0.53 -11.38
N ALA A 23 -2.31 -0.09 -10.43
CA ALA A 23 -3.77 -0.25 -10.40
C ALA A 23 -4.31 0.12 -9.00
N PRO A 24 -4.23 1.40 -8.61
CA PRO A 24 -4.69 1.86 -7.31
C PRO A 24 -6.22 1.77 -7.20
N PRO A 25 -6.75 1.68 -5.96
CA PRO A 25 -8.17 1.90 -5.72
C PRO A 25 -8.57 3.34 -6.08
N ASP A 26 -9.84 3.54 -6.42
CA ASP A 26 -10.41 4.89 -6.50
C ASP A 26 -10.50 5.53 -5.10
N GLU A 27 -10.63 6.86 -5.03
CA GLU A 27 -10.65 7.62 -3.76
C GLU A 27 -11.76 7.15 -2.80
N ASP A 28 -12.97 6.88 -3.32
CA ASP A 28 -14.09 6.37 -2.54
C ASP A 28 -13.80 4.97 -1.96
N GLU A 29 -13.24 4.07 -2.77
CA GLU A 29 -12.91 2.70 -2.33
C GLU A 29 -11.84 2.72 -1.23
N LEU A 30 -10.81 3.56 -1.39
CA LEU A 30 -9.80 3.75 -0.36
C LEU A 30 -10.40 4.32 0.93
N ALA A 31 -11.26 5.34 0.82
CA ALA A 31 -11.89 5.98 1.97
C ALA A 31 -12.79 5.00 2.74
N GLU A 32 -13.53 4.11 2.04
CA GLU A 32 -14.34 3.06 2.65
C GLU A 32 -13.48 2.08 3.45
N TRP A 33 -12.36 1.61 2.88
CA TRP A 33 -11.44 0.71 3.60
C TRP A 33 -10.88 1.37 4.86
N VAL A 34 -10.38 2.61 4.72
CA VAL A 34 -9.80 3.37 5.85
C VAL A 34 -10.83 3.60 6.94
N ALA A 35 -12.09 3.88 6.59
CA ALA A 35 -13.19 4.03 7.54
C ALA A 35 -13.50 2.74 8.32
N ASP A 36 -13.30 1.58 7.69
CA ASP A 36 -13.42 0.26 8.32
C ASP A 36 -12.14 -0.15 9.09
N GLY A 37 -11.09 0.68 9.05
CA GLY A 37 -9.80 0.42 9.71
C GLY A 37 -8.94 -0.61 8.98
N VAL A 38 -9.21 -0.85 7.69
CA VAL A 38 -8.47 -1.80 6.85
C VAL A 38 -7.95 -1.11 5.59
N CYS A 39 -7.05 -1.78 4.88
CA CYS A 39 -6.57 -1.40 3.57
C CYS A 39 -6.03 -2.63 2.84
N ARG A 40 -5.72 -2.49 1.55
CA ARG A 40 -5.10 -3.56 0.76
C ARG A 40 -3.71 -3.17 0.28
N CYS A 41 -2.87 -4.17 0.10
CA CYS A 41 -1.61 -4.07 -0.61
C CYS A 41 -1.81 -4.33 -2.12
N PRO A 42 -0.83 -4.01 -2.98
CA PRO A 42 -0.84 -4.32 -4.41
C PRO A 42 -1.02 -5.80 -4.77
N ASP A 43 -0.61 -6.70 -3.87
CA ASP A 43 -0.77 -8.14 -3.99
C ASP A 43 -2.09 -8.65 -3.40
N GLU A 44 -3.05 -7.75 -3.16
CA GLU A 44 -4.37 -8.04 -2.60
C GLU A 44 -4.38 -8.48 -1.12
N CYS A 45 -3.23 -8.45 -0.45
CA CYS A 45 -3.16 -8.70 0.99
C CYS A 45 -3.94 -7.64 1.78
N LEU A 46 -4.71 -8.07 2.78
CA LEU A 46 -5.44 -7.19 3.69
C LEU A 46 -4.57 -6.82 4.90
N VAL A 47 -4.43 -5.53 5.17
CA VAL A 47 -3.61 -4.96 6.25
C VAL A 47 -4.34 -3.77 6.88
N GLU A 48 -3.80 -3.22 7.97
CA GLU A 48 -4.22 -1.91 8.48
C GLU A 48 -3.76 -0.78 7.52
N PRO A 49 -4.41 0.40 7.51
CA PRO A 49 -4.04 1.51 6.64
C PRO A 49 -2.57 1.91 6.72
N GLU A 50 -2.00 1.97 7.93
CA GLU A 50 -0.58 2.33 8.13
C GLU A 50 0.35 1.10 8.11
N GLY A 51 -0.13 -0.03 7.58
CA GLY A 51 0.54 -1.32 7.60
C GLY A 51 1.13 -1.77 6.25
N TRP A 52 1.80 -2.92 6.29
CA TRP A 52 2.34 -3.63 5.12
C TRP A 52 2.20 -5.13 5.33
N CYS A 53 2.14 -5.89 4.23
CA CYS A 53 1.96 -7.34 4.30
C CYS A 53 3.28 -8.07 4.63
N ASP A 54 3.20 -9.37 4.96
CA ASP A 54 4.38 -10.22 5.20
C ASP A 54 5.30 -10.34 3.97
N HIS A 55 4.79 -10.10 2.76
CA HIS A 55 5.60 -10.02 1.53
C HIS A 55 6.42 -8.73 1.43
N GLY A 56 6.18 -7.77 2.34
CA GLY A 56 6.92 -6.51 2.44
C GLY A 56 6.41 -5.40 1.53
N LEU A 57 5.16 -5.47 1.07
CA LEU A 57 4.51 -4.43 0.26
C LEU A 57 3.65 -3.52 1.14
N ALA A 58 3.79 -2.22 0.96
CA ALA A 58 2.96 -1.23 1.67
C ALA A 58 1.48 -1.33 1.27
N SER A 59 0.60 -0.90 2.18
CA SER A 59 -0.80 -0.65 1.87
C SER A 59 -0.95 0.44 0.80
N TRP A 60 -2.08 0.45 0.08
CA TRP A 60 -2.41 1.52 -0.86
C TRP A 60 -2.47 2.90 -0.19
N TRP A 61 -2.89 2.96 1.08
CA TRP A 61 -2.88 4.21 1.85
C TRP A 61 -1.47 4.82 1.95
N LEU A 62 -0.48 4.05 2.41
CA LEU A 62 0.91 4.51 2.51
C LEU A 62 1.52 4.84 1.15
N ILE A 63 1.19 4.05 0.13
CA ILE A 63 1.68 4.26 -1.24
C ILE A 63 1.15 5.58 -1.81
N LEU A 64 -0.13 5.89 -1.61
CA LEU A 64 -0.75 7.11 -2.12
C LEU A 64 -0.33 8.34 -1.30
N GLU A 65 -0.25 8.23 0.03
CA GLU A 65 0.26 9.31 0.90
C GLU A 65 1.69 9.71 0.50
N ALA A 66 2.56 8.73 0.22
CA ALA A 66 3.92 8.97 -0.25
C ALA A 66 4.00 9.68 -1.62
N LEU A 67 2.96 9.58 -2.46
CA LEU A 67 2.88 10.28 -3.76
C LEU A 67 2.38 11.72 -3.63
N GLU A 68 1.44 11.96 -2.72
CA GLU A 68 0.86 13.29 -2.49
C GLU A 68 1.82 14.22 -1.72
N GLY A 69 2.85 13.66 -1.11
CA GLY A 69 3.95 14.38 -0.48
C GLY A 69 3.58 14.84 0.92
N GLY A 70 4.10 14.13 1.93
CA GLY A 70 3.99 14.51 3.34
C GLY A 70 4.52 15.91 3.67
#